data_AF-A0A817IWE8-F1
#
_entry.id   AF-A0A817IWE8-F1
#
_cell.length_a   1.000
_cell.length_b   1.000
_cell.length_c   1.000
_cell.angle_alpha   90.00
_cell.angle_beta   90.00
_cell.angle_gamma   90.00
#
_symmetry.space_group_name_H-M   'P 1'
#
loop_
_entity.id
_entity.type
_entity.pdbx_description
1 polymer ?
#
loop_
_entity_poly.entity_id
_entity_poly.type
_entity_poly.pdbx_seq_one_letter_code
_entity_poly.pdbx_strand_id
1 'polypeptide(L)'
;MKTTDEFYDDETVSNIMNNLNTNYSTELAELVDMTFGPKPEPELQRLTTAEVIAVGSFGLHLLCNYHRWETAEKNDRMFREHTDATTRFFTIPFSIEPNSKEELLSIIDKMMNEAKTSYLKGFN
;
A
#
# COMPACT_ATOMS: atom_id res chain seq x y z
N MET A 1 -8.53 20.83 -24.42
CA MET A 1 -7.77 19.82 -23.64
C MET A 1 -8.63 18.58 -23.58
N LYS A 2 -8.09 17.41 -23.95
CA LYS A 2 -8.79 16.14 -23.68
C LYS A 2 -8.76 15.92 -22.16
N THR A 3 -9.89 15.52 -21.59
CA THR A 3 -9.98 15.12 -20.18
C THR A 3 -9.21 13.83 -19.99
N THR A 4 -8.43 13.76 -18.91
CA THR A 4 -7.59 12.62 -18.50
C THR A 4 -8.38 11.30 -18.37
N ASP A 5 -9.71 11.38 -18.28
CA ASP A 5 -10.66 10.25 -18.32
C ASP A 5 -10.65 9.44 -19.64
N GLU A 6 -10.04 9.93 -20.74
CA GLU A 6 -9.96 9.18 -22.01
C GLU A 6 -8.77 8.20 -22.11
N PHE A 7 -7.81 8.21 -21.17
CA PHE A 7 -6.54 7.47 -21.34
C PHE A 7 -6.54 6.06 -20.75
N TYR A 8 -7.42 5.78 -19.79
CA TYR A 8 -7.41 4.54 -19.03
C TYR A 8 -8.80 3.93 -19.03
N ASP A 9 -9.04 2.95 -19.91
CA ASP A 9 -10.28 2.17 -19.85
C ASP A 9 -10.37 1.35 -18.54
N ASP A 10 -11.61 1.11 -18.08
CA ASP A 10 -11.89 0.41 -16.81
C ASP A 10 -11.25 -1.00 -16.76
N GLU A 11 -11.08 -1.66 -17.91
CA GLU A 11 -10.46 -2.98 -18.04
C GLU A 11 -8.96 -2.91 -17.75
N THR A 12 -8.26 -1.92 -18.30
CA THR A 12 -6.84 -1.69 -18.06
C THR A 12 -6.58 -1.38 -16.59
N VAL A 13 -7.37 -0.49 -15.99
CA VAL A 13 -7.25 -0.15 -14.56
C VAL A 13 -7.49 -1.38 -13.69
N SER A 14 -8.54 -2.16 -13.99
CA SER A 14 -8.83 -3.41 -13.27
C SER A 14 -7.70 -4.43 -13.38
N ASN A 15 -7.10 -4.58 -14.57
CA ASN A 15 -5.98 -5.49 -14.79
C ASN A 15 -4.73 -5.09 -14.00
N ILE A 16 -4.42 -3.79 -13.93
CA ILE A 16 -3.31 -3.26 -13.14
C ILE A 16 -3.57 -3.54 -11.65
N MET A 17 -4.76 -3.22 -11.14
CA MET A 17 -5.14 -3.47 -9.76
C MET A 17 -5.03 -4.95 -9.40
N ASN A 18 -5.57 -5.83 -10.24
CA ASN A 18 -5.49 -7.28 -10.02
C ASN A 18 -4.05 -7.79 -9.99
N ASN A 19 -3.20 -7.29 -10.91
CA ASN A 19 -1.78 -7.64 -10.93
C ASN A 19 -1.07 -7.20 -9.64
N LEU A 20 -1.29 -5.95 -9.21
CA LEU A 20 -0.71 -5.40 -7.99
C LEU A 20 -1.15 -6.18 -6.74
N ASN A 21 -2.44 -6.44 -6.60
CA ASN A 21 -2.99 -7.13 -5.44
C ASN A 21 -2.58 -8.61 -5.38
N THR A 22 -2.38 -9.26 -6.54
CA THR A 22 -2.00 -10.68 -6.60
C THR A 22 -0.50 -10.89 -6.44
N ASN A 23 0.31 -10.08 -7.12
CA ASN A 23 1.75 -10.36 -7.27
C ASN A 23 2.66 -9.47 -6.41
N TYR A 24 2.14 -8.35 -5.86
CA TYR A 24 2.95 -7.34 -5.18
C TYR A 24 2.41 -6.98 -3.79
N SER A 25 1.62 -7.85 -3.16
CA SER A 25 0.99 -7.56 -1.86
C SER A 25 1.99 -7.22 -0.75
N THR A 26 3.20 -7.80 -0.77
CA THR A 26 4.26 -7.51 0.20
C THR A 26 4.93 -6.17 -0.11
N GLU A 27 5.27 -5.93 -1.36
CA GLU A 27 5.84 -4.67 -1.84
C GLU A 27 4.90 -3.48 -1.62
N LEU A 28 3.58 -3.68 -1.77
CA LEU A 28 2.57 -2.65 -1.48
C LEU A 28 2.58 -2.25 0.00
N ALA A 29 2.76 -3.21 0.91
CA ALA A 29 2.84 -2.92 2.34
C ALA A 29 4.12 -2.14 2.68
N GLU A 30 5.27 -2.58 2.16
CA GLU A 30 6.54 -1.88 2.31
C GLU A 30 6.49 -0.46 1.73
N LEU A 31 5.84 -0.28 0.57
CA LEU A 31 5.68 1.03 -0.05
C LEU A 31 4.87 2.00 0.83
N VAL A 32 3.82 1.51 1.52
CA VAL A 32 3.06 2.29 2.50
C VAL A 32 3.96 2.72 3.65
N ASP A 33 4.74 1.79 4.21
CA ASP A 33 5.64 2.06 5.33
C ASP A 33 6.77 3.03 4.93
N MET A 34 7.32 2.93 3.72
CA MET A 34 8.30 3.87 3.18
C MET A 34 7.73 5.28 2.96
N THR A 35 6.49 5.37 2.47
CA THR A 35 5.88 6.66 2.10
C THR A 35 5.43 7.45 3.32
N PHE A 36 4.82 6.78 4.29
CA PHE A 36 4.23 7.42 5.47
C PHE A 36 5.10 7.30 6.72
N GLY A 37 6.18 6.55 6.65
CA GLY A 37 7.14 6.35 7.72
C GLY A 37 6.62 5.43 8.84
N PRO A 38 7.48 5.14 9.84
CA PRO A 38 7.08 4.38 11.00
C PRO A 38 5.94 5.09 11.72
N LYS A 39 4.88 4.34 12.03
CA LYS A 39 3.78 4.87 12.84
C LYS A 39 4.31 5.37 14.19
N PRO A 40 3.62 6.32 14.84
CA PRO A 40 3.97 6.78 16.20
C PRO A 40 4.06 5.64 17.23
N GLU A 41 3.43 4.50 16.95
CA GLU A 41 3.38 3.32 17.82
C GLU A 41 3.54 2.03 16.97
N PRO A 42 4.72 1.77 16.38
CA PRO A 42 4.92 0.62 15.50
C PRO A 42 4.79 -0.70 16.26
N GLU A 43 5.06 -0.67 17.56
CA GLU A 43 4.95 -1.81 18.48
C GLU A 43 3.49 -2.25 18.72
N LEU A 44 2.53 -1.35 18.50
CA LEU A 44 1.12 -1.59 18.77
C LEU A 44 0.27 -1.73 17.52
N GLN A 45 0.80 -1.42 16.33
CA GLN A 45 0.07 -1.56 15.08
C GLN A 45 1.00 -2.05 13.97
N ARG A 46 0.74 -3.27 13.47
CA ARG A 46 1.46 -3.82 12.32
C ARG A 46 0.56 -3.82 11.10
N LEU A 47 1.08 -3.30 9.98
CA LEU A 47 0.43 -3.43 8.67
C LEU A 47 0.41 -4.92 8.30
N THR A 48 -0.78 -5.47 8.08
CA THR A 48 -0.93 -6.89 7.72
C THR A 48 -1.21 -7.07 6.25
N THR A 49 -2.06 -6.21 5.67
CA THR A 49 -2.35 -6.24 4.23
C THR A 49 -2.50 -4.83 3.67
N ALA A 50 -2.10 -4.66 2.42
CA ALA A 50 -2.36 -3.48 1.62
C ALA A 50 -2.95 -3.92 0.27
N GLU A 51 -4.06 -3.33 -0.12
CA GLU A 51 -4.78 -3.65 -1.35
C GLU A 51 -5.04 -2.36 -2.13
N VAL A 52 -4.70 -2.32 -3.41
CA VAL A 52 -5.04 -1.22 -4.31
C VAL A 52 -6.52 -1.31 -4.64
N ILE A 53 -7.26 -0.25 -4.34
CA ILE A 53 -8.70 -0.13 -4.60
C ILE A 53 -9.04 0.83 -5.74
N ALA A 54 -8.09 1.68 -6.13
CA ALA A 54 -8.19 2.50 -7.34
C ALA A 54 -6.79 2.94 -7.81
N VAL A 55 -6.65 3.15 -9.11
CA VAL A 55 -5.49 3.77 -9.74
C VAL A 55 -5.97 5.08 -10.36
N GLY A 56 -5.55 6.20 -9.78
CA GLY A 56 -5.89 7.53 -10.28
C GLY A 56 -4.76 8.11 -11.13
N SER A 57 -5.00 9.25 -11.77
CA SER A 57 -3.97 9.98 -12.53
C SER A 57 -2.83 10.50 -11.66
N PHE A 58 -3.01 10.58 -10.35
CA PHE A 58 -2.04 11.18 -9.43
C PHE A 58 -1.45 10.20 -8.41
N GLY A 59 -1.90 8.94 -8.40
CA GLY A 59 -1.39 7.96 -7.45
C GLY A 59 -2.21 6.67 -7.34
N LEU A 60 -1.74 5.81 -6.45
CA LEU A 60 -2.43 4.57 -6.06
C LEU A 60 -3.25 4.83 -4.80
N HIS A 61 -4.51 4.42 -4.81
CA HIS A 61 -5.37 4.44 -3.64
C HIS A 61 -5.39 3.04 -3.02
N LEU A 62 -5.04 2.94 -1.74
CA LEU A 62 -4.90 1.67 -1.04
C LEU A 62 -5.82 1.60 0.18
N LEU A 63 -6.35 0.40 0.40
CA LEU A 63 -6.97 -0.05 1.62
C LEU A 63 -5.94 -0.86 2.42
N CYS A 64 -5.58 -0.39 3.60
CA CYS A 64 -4.57 -0.99 4.46
C CYS A 64 -5.21 -1.50 5.75
N ASN A 65 -5.00 -2.77 6.07
CA ASN A 65 -5.44 -3.35 7.33
C ASN A 65 -4.28 -3.43 8.31
N TYR A 66 -4.52 -2.95 9.52
CA TYR A 66 -3.57 -3.02 10.62
C TYR A 66 -4.12 -3.90 11.72
N HIS A 67 -3.29 -4.79 12.23
CA HIS A 67 -3.56 -5.44 13.50
C HIS A 67 -3.06 -4.57 14.63
N ARG A 68 -3.95 -4.25 15.57
CA ARG A 68 -3.58 -3.58 16.81
C ARG A 68 -3.26 -4.62 17.90
N TRP A 69 -2.16 -4.41 18.60
CA TRP A 69 -1.85 -5.10 19.85
C TRP A 69 -2.11 -4.08 20.97
N GLU A 70 -2.91 -4.42 21.98
CA GLU A 70 -2.99 -3.58 23.18
C GLU A 70 -1.74 -3.78 24.02
N THR A 71 -1.11 -2.69 24.47
CA THR A 71 -0.12 -2.77 25.54
C THR A 71 -0.83 -3.37 26.75
N ALA A 72 -0.28 -4.46 27.28
CA ALA A 72 -0.73 -5.04 28.55
C ALA A 72 -0.40 -4.06 29.69
N GLU A 73 -1.17 -2.98 29.84
CA GLU A 73 -1.10 -2.17 31.04
C GLU A 73 -1.82 -2.88 32.19
N LYS A 74 -1.00 -3.55 33.01
CA LYS A 74 -1.19 -3.72 34.44
C LYS A 74 -2.52 -4.38 34.87
N ASN A 75 -2.56 -5.70 34.73
CA ASN A 75 -2.94 -6.68 35.76
C ASN A 75 -3.73 -7.87 35.18
N ASP A 76 -3.25 -9.06 35.54
CA ASP A 76 -3.92 -10.36 35.51
C ASP A 76 -4.24 -11.05 34.16
N ARG A 77 -3.49 -12.14 33.94
CA ARG A 77 -3.88 -13.44 33.35
C ARG A 77 -4.56 -13.44 31.96
N MET A 78 -3.78 -14.00 31.03
CA MET A 78 -4.10 -14.44 29.66
C MET A 78 -4.20 -13.30 28.64
N PHE A 79 -3.18 -13.22 27.78
CA PHE A 79 -3.25 -12.52 26.49
C PHE A 79 -4.49 -13.04 25.75
N ARG A 80 -5.54 -12.24 25.68
CA ARG A 80 -6.63 -12.46 24.74
C ARG A 80 -6.23 -11.73 23.46
N GLU A 81 -5.96 -12.49 22.41
CA GLU A 81 -5.83 -11.95 21.06
C GLU A 81 -7.17 -11.30 20.69
N HIS A 82 -7.29 -10.00 20.91
CA HIS A 82 -8.41 -9.20 20.40
C HIS A 82 -8.06 -8.78 18.97
N THR A 83 -8.74 -9.37 18.01
CA THR A 83 -8.53 -9.14 16.57
C THR A 83 -9.23 -7.87 16.10
N ASP A 84 -8.90 -6.73 16.70
CA ASP A 84 -9.41 -5.44 16.21
C ASP A 84 -8.57 -4.99 15.02
N ALA A 85 -8.94 -5.48 13.84
CA ALA A 85 -8.38 -5.03 12.57
C ALA A 85 -8.85 -3.60 12.31
N THR A 86 -7.90 -2.66 12.22
CA THR A 86 -8.17 -1.27 11.84
C THR A 86 -7.88 -1.09 10.37
N THR A 87 -8.91 -0.76 9.60
CA THR A 87 -8.77 -0.44 8.17
C THR A 87 -8.52 1.05 7.97
N ARG A 88 -7.58 1.41 7.10
CA ARG A 88 -7.25 2.79 6.74
C ARG A 88 -7.10 2.95 5.24
N PHE A 89 -7.38 4.15 4.77
CA PHE A 89 -7.20 4.52 3.37
C PHE A 89 -5.94 5.37 3.22
N PHE A 90 -5.09 5.01 2.26
CA PHE A 90 -3.91 5.77 1.90
C PHE A 90 -3.92 6.09 0.42
N THR A 91 -3.29 7.19 0.04
CA THR A 91 -3.01 7.52 -1.36
C THR A 91 -1.52 7.73 -1.52
N ILE A 92 -0.87 6.86 -2.27
CA ILE A 92 0.56 6.98 -2.57
C ILE A 92 0.68 7.76 -3.87
N PRO A 93 1.20 9.00 -3.82
CA PRO A 93 1.27 9.85 -5.00
C PRO A 93 2.32 9.32 -5.99
N PHE A 94 2.06 9.50 -7.28
CA PHE A 94 3.09 9.31 -8.29
C PHE A 94 4.10 10.45 -8.23
N SER A 95 5.36 10.15 -8.56
CA SER A 95 6.42 11.16 -8.65
C SER A 95 6.21 12.16 -9.79
N ILE A 96 5.46 11.75 -10.82
CA ILE A 96 5.03 12.55 -11.96
C ILE A 96 3.67 12.03 -12.44
N GLU A 97 2.82 12.91 -12.96
CA GLU A 97 1.54 12.52 -13.57
C GLU A 97 1.81 11.74 -14.87
N PRO A 98 1.38 10.46 -14.99
CA PRO A 98 1.54 9.67 -16.20
C PRO A 98 0.61 10.19 -17.31
N ASN A 99 1.19 10.40 -18.49
CA ASN A 99 0.51 10.87 -19.69
C ASN A 99 0.18 9.73 -20.66
N SER A 100 0.59 8.49 -20.34
CA SER A 100 0.28 7.29 -21.12
C SER A 100 0.20 6.05 -20.24
N LYS A 101 -0.38 4.97 -20.79
CA LYS A 101 -0.44 3.66 -20.15
C LYS A 101 0.95 3.09 -19.87
N GLU A 102 1.87 3.23 -20.81
CA GLU A 102 3.25 2.76 -20.69
C GLU A 102 3.99 3.52 -19.59
N GLU A 103 3.75 4.82 -19.48
CA GLU A 103 4.32 5.66 -18.42
C GLU A 103 3.77 5.27 -17.04
N LEU A 104 2.45 5.05 -16.93
CA LEU A 104 1.82 4.56 -15.70
C LEU A 104 2.43 3.22 -15.25
N LEU A 105 2.52 2.25 -16.16
CA LEU A 105 3.11 0.94 -15.87
C LEU A 105 4.57 1.08 -15.44
N SER A 106 5.35 1.91 -16.14
CA SER A 106 6.75 2.14 -15.79
C SER A 106 6.93 2.80 -14.42
N ILE A 107 6.05 3.74 -14.05
CA ILE A 107 6.06 4.37 -12.72
C ILE A 107 5.73 3.34 -11.65
N ILE A 108 4.68 2.54 -11.85
CA ILE A 108 4.25 1.49 -10.93
C ILE A 108 5.37 0.45 -10.75
N ASP A 109 5.98 -0.04 -11.84
CA ASP A 109 7.08 -1.00 -11.78
C ASP A 109 8.28 -0.44 -11.01
N LYS A 110 8.59 0.84 -11.19
CA LYS A 110 9.66 1.52 -10.45
C LYS A 110 9.33 1.58 -8.95
N MET A 111 8.11 1.97 -8.59
CA MET A 111 7.66 2.01 -7.19
C MET A 111 7.74 0.64 -6.53
N MET A 112 7.28 -0.42 -7.21
CA MET A 112 7.35 -1.79 -6.69
C MET A 112 8.78 -2.29 -6.54
N ASN A 113 9.66 -2.00 -7.51
CA ASN A 113 11.07 -2.36 -7.43
C ASN A 113 11.81 -1.63 -6.30
N GLU A 114 11.49 -0.36 -6.06
CA GLU A 114 12.04 0.41 -4.94
C GLU A 114 11.61 -0.18 -3.60
N ALA A 115 10.32 -0.50 -3.44
CA ALA A 115 9.80 -1.18 -2.25
C ALA A 115 10.48 -2.54 -2.03
N LYS A 116 10.55 -3.37 -3.07
CA LYS A 116 11.23 -4.67 -3.01
C LYS A 116 12.70 -4.54 -2.59
N THR A 117 13.40 -3.54 -3.11
CA THR A 117 14.81 -3.29 -2.77
C THR A 117 14.97 -2.83 -1.32
N SER A 118 14.04 -2.01 -0.80
CA SER A 118 14.01 -1.58 0.60
C SER A 118 13.84 -2.76 1.55
N TYR A 119 12.82 -3.60 1.30
CA TYR A 119 12.56 -4.81 2.07
C TYR A 119 13.81 -5.70 2.18
N LEU A 120 14.48 -5.97 1.05
CA LEU A 120 15.67 -6.82 1.03
C LEU A 120 16.88 -6.23 1.78
N LYS A 121 17.01 -4.90 1.86
CA LYS A 121 18.06 -4.25 2.66
C LYS A 121 17.87 -4.46 4.16
N GLY A 122 16.63 -4.63 4.64
CA GLY A 122 16.33 -4.90 6.06
C GLY A 122 16.79 -6.28 6.57
N PHE A 123 17.27 -7.17 5.69
CA PHE A 123 17.74 -8.51 6.03
C PHE A 123 19.27 -8.72 5.89
N ASN A 124 20.01 -7.69 5.46
CA ASN A 124 21.49 -7.68 5.46
C ASN A 124 22.02 -6.89 6.66
#